data_AF-A0AAN5CIN1-F1
#
_entry.id   AF-A0AAN5CIN1-F1
#
_cell.length_a   1.000
_cell.length_b   1.000
_cell.length_c   1.000
_cell.angle_alpha   90.00
_cell.angle_beta   90.00
_cell.angle_gamma   90.00
#
_symmetry.space_group_name_H-M   'P 1'
#
loop_
_entity.id
_entity.type
_entity.pdbx_description
1 polymer ?
#
loop_
_entity_poly.entity_id
_entity_poly.type
_entity_poly.pdbx_seq_one_letter_code
_entity_poly.pdbx_strand_id
1 'polypeptide(L)'
;MTMHVLVLFFLFIHVVVRSEVMEGLRCSVIDPVKVCFLDSCPESEGVCIRQDGGKYCCQFQNLILPEVPRTTEMTTTMTTSEVCEDRSPRCVTSLHMCSMPDYDDIMNVYCQKTCGRPCGDFTLAPPVTGCRDVTPDCVGKEALCTMTGYVAIMEHYCPRSCGVCT
;
A
#
# COMPACT_ATOMS: atom_id res chain seq x y z
N MET A 1 -4.90 13.59 49.32
CA MET A 1 -5.91 13.39 48.26
C MET A 1 -5.64 14.15 46.97
N THR A 2 -4.57 14.97 46.89
CA THR A 2 -4.29 15.86 45.74
C THR A 2 -3.31 15.26 44.71
N MET A 3 -2.34 14.43 45.12
CA MET A 3 -1.35 13.85 44.18
C MET A 3 -1.91 12.71 43.29
N HIS A 4 -2.76 11.81 43.82
CA HIS A 4 -3.31 10.70 43.03
C HIS A 4 -4.28 11.17 41.92
N VAL A 5 -5.05 12.23 42.19
CA VAL A 5 -5.97 12.82 41.20
C VAL A 5 -5.19 13.48 40.07
N LEU A 6 -4.06 14.14 40.38
CA LEU A 6 -3.19 14.74 39.38
C LEU A 6 -2.56 13.68 38.46
N VAL A 7 -2.06 12.57 39.01
CA VAL A 7 -1.44 11.48 38.24
C VAL A 7 -2.45 10.82 37.30
N LEU A 8 -3.69 10.61 37.74
CA LEU A 8 -4.75 10.08 36.89
C LEU A 8 -5.14 11.08 35.78
N PHE A 9 -5.13 12.38 36.07
CA PHE A 9 -5.41 13.43 35.08
C PHE A 9 -4.29 13.51 34.01
N PHE A 10 -3.02 13.46 34.42
CA PHE A 10 -1.88 13.42 33.50
C PHE A 10 -1.83 12.12 32.69
N LEU A 11 -2.17 10.97 33.30
CA LEU A 11 -2.31 9.71 32.56
C LEU A 11 -3.47 9.78 31.55
N PHE A 12 -4.61 10.38 31.92
CA PHE A 12 -5.72 10.62 30.99
C PHE A 12 -5.30 11.52 29.82
N ILE A 13 -4.60 12.62 30.09
CA ILE A 13 -4.09 13.51 29.04
C ILE A 13 -3.07 12.79 28.15
N HIS A 14 -2.13 12.02 28.72
CA HIS A 14 -1.17 11.23 27.94
C HIS A 14 -1.83 10.13 27.10
N VAL A 15 -2.91 9.50 27.59
CA VAL A 15 -3.68 8.48 26.85
C VAL A 15 -4.49 9.12 25.71
N VAL A 16 -5.08 10.30 25.94
CA VAL A 16 -5.84 11.03 24.90
C VAL A 16 -4.92 11.57 23.81
N VAL A 17 -3.78 12.18 24.16
CA VAL A 17 -2.83 12.75 23.18
C VAL A 17 -2.14 11.68 22.33
N ARG A 18 -1.96 10.45 22.83
CA ARG A 18 -1.29 9.36 22.09
C ARG A 18 -2.18 8.71 21.02
N SER A 19 -3.50 8.92 21.07
CA SER A 19 -4.45 8.27 20.16
C SER A 19 -4.71 9.06 18.87
N GLU A 20 -4.45 10.37 18.83
CA GLU A 20 -4.84 11.23 17.68
C GLU A 20 -3.77 11.36 16.59
N VAL A 21 -2.58 10.76 16.75
CA VAL A 21 -1.41 11.09 15.91
C VAL A 21 -1.26 10.21 14.66
N MET A 22 -2.12 9.20 14.41
CA MET A 22 -1.96 8.31 13.24
C MET A 22 -3.22 8.08 12.39
N GLU A 23 -4.19 9.00 12.41
CA GLU A 23 -5.40 8.94 11.55
C GLU A 23 -5.61 10.27 10.82
N GLY A 24 -4.73 10.60 9.86
CA GLY A 24 -4.70 11.95 9.29
C GLY A 24 -5.05 12.08 7.81
N LEU A 25 -4.77 11.06 6.98
CA LEU A 25 -4.95 11.18 5.53
C LEU A 25 -6.37 10.78 5.13
N ARG A 26 -7.10 11.71 4.54
CA ARG A 26 -8.49 11.54 4.09
C ARG A 26 -8.63 12.02 2.65
N CYS A 27 -9.46 11.38 1.83
CA CYS A 27 -9.83 11.96 0.55
C CYS A 27 -11.01 12.88 0.71
N SER A 28 -10.96 14.03 0.04
CA SER A 28 -12.12 14.90 -0.12
C SER A 28 -13.18 14.31 -1.04
N VAL A 29 -12.77 13.45 -1.98
CA VAL A 29 -13.64 12.85 -3.00
C VAL A 29 -13.29 11.37 -3.14
N ILE A 30 -14.19 10.50 -2.71
CA ILE A 30 -14.04 9.05 -2.89
C ILE A 30 -14.75 8.67 -4.19
N ASP A 31 -14.00 8.11 -5.13
CA ASP A 31 -14.59 7.46 -6.31
C ASP A 31 -14.76 5.96 -6.00
N PRO A 32 -15.99 5.46 -5.83
CA PRO A 32 -16.24 4.05 -5.51
C PRO A 32 -15.82 3.10 -6.64
N VAL A 33 -15.59 3.63 -7.85
CA VAL A 33 -15.10 2.89 -9.02
C VAL A 33 -13.57 2.72 -8.92
N LYS A 34 -12.86 3.64 -8.28
CA LYS A 34 -11.39 3.59 -8.15
C LYS A 34 -10.97 2.94 -6.84
N VAL A 35 -10.91 1.61 -6.82
CA VAL A 35 -10.44 0.81 -5.67
C VAL A 35 -8.94 0.53 -5.72
N CYS A 36 -8.33 0.29 -4.56
CA CYS A 36 -6.93 -0.14 -4.54
C CYS A 36 -6.77 -1.58 -4.99
N PHE A 37 -5.78 -1.82 -5.86
CA PHE A 37 -5.32 -3.16 -6.22
C PHE A 37 -3.83 -3.28 -5.87
N LEU A 38 -3.46 -4.23 -5.01
CA LEU A 38 -2.09 -4.35 -4.45
C LEU A 38 -1.53 -3.03 -3.88
N ASP A 39 -2.38 -2.26 -3.17
CA ASP A 39 -2.06 -0.92 -2.64
C ASP A 39 -1.57 0.10 -3.69
N SER A 40 -1.82 -0.18 -4.96
CA SER A 40 -1.52 0.67 -6.11
C SER A 40 -2.79 1.18 -6.77
N CYS A 41 -2.66 2.34 -7.42
CA CYS A 41 -3.73 2.97 -8.16
C CYS A 41 -3.58 2.80 -9.67
N PRO A 42 -4.69 2.65 -10.41
CA PRO A 42 -4.70 2.36 -11.85
C PRO A 42 -4.00 3.44 -12.69
N GLU A 43 -4.00 4.68 -12.23
CA GLU A 43 -3.53 5.84 -13.01
C GLU A 43 -2.17 6.37 -12.57
N SER A 44 -1.45 5.71 -11.65
CA SER A 44 -0.18 6.18 -11.06
C SER A 44 -0.18 7.56 -10.35
N GLU A 45 -1.26 8.35 -10.45
CA GLU A 45 -1.39 9.70 -9.87
C GLU A 45 -2.17 9.75 -8.53
N GLY A 46 -2.17 8.66 -7.76
CA GLY A 46 -2.93 8.60 -6.52
C GLY A 46 -2.31 7.73 -5.45
N VAL A 47 -2.84 7.86 -4.24
CA VAL A 47 -2.47 7.09 -3.06
C VAL A 47 -3.64 6.25 -2.57
N CYS A 48 -3.34 5.03 -2.13
CA CYS A 48 -4.31 4.11 -1.57
C CYS A 48 -4.64 4.42 -0.10
N ILE A 49 -5.88 4.81 0.15
CA ILE A 49 -6.38 5.18 1.47
C ILE A 49 -7.46 4.22 1.97
N ARG A 50 -7.64 4.16 3.29
CA ARG A 50 -8.76 3.46 3.93
C ARG A 50 -9.76 4.48 4.47
N GLN A 51 -10.96 4.48 3.93
CA GLN A 51 -12.10 5.28 4.40
C GLN A 51 -13.37 4.43 4.34
N ASP A 52 -14.31 4.65 5.26
CA ASP A 52 -15.63 3.99 5.27
C ASP A 52 -15.60 2.44 5.14
N GLY A 53 -14.56 1.81 5.71
CA GLY A 53 -14.39 0.34 5.65
C GLY A 53 -13.89 -0.21 4.31
N GLY A 54 -13.65 0.64 3.31
CA GLY A 54 -13.09 0.28 2.00
C GLY A 54 -11.67 0.82 1.76
N LYS A 55 -10.97 0.27 0.76
CA LYS A 55 -9.70 0.81 0.24
C LYS A 55 -9.93 1.46 -1.12
N TYR A 56 -9.70 2.78 -1.20
CA TYR A 56 -9.95 3.58 -2.40
C TYR A 56 -8.69 4.32 -2.84
N CYS A 57 -8.62 4.58 -4.13
CA CYS A 57 -7.58 5.39 -4.74
C CYS A 57 -7.96 6.87 -4.67
N CYS A 58 -7.18 7.63 -3.90
CA CYS A 58 -7.32 9.07 -3.79
C CYS A 58 -6.28 9.75 -4.66
N GLN A 59 -6.73 10.53 -5.64
CA GLN A 59 -5.82 11.38 -6.42
C GLN A 59 -5.19 12.44 -5.52
N PHE A 60 -3.94 12.81 -5.78
CA PHE A 60 -3.21 13.79 -4.97
C PHE A 60 -3.93 15.13 -4.81
N GLN A 61 -4.70 15.52 -5.84
CA GLN A 61 -5.50 16.77 -5.85
C GLN A 61 -6.63 16.75 -4.81
N ASN A 62 -7.13 15.56 -4.47
CA ASN A 62 -8.23 15.36 -3.52
C ASN A 62 -7.73 14.88 -2.15
N LEU A 63 -6.41 14.74 -1.99
CA LEU A 63 -5.80 14.27 -0.76
C LEU A 63 -5.74 15.41 0.27
N ILE A 64 -6.45 15.24 1.38
CA ILE A 64 -6.35 16.14 2.51
C ILE A 64 -5.31 15.58 3.47
N LEU A 65 -4.17 16.26 3.51
CA LEU A 65 -3.09 15.96 4.43
C LEU A 65 -3.43 16.50 5.83
N PRO A 66 -3.06 15.80 6.92
CA PRO A 66 -3.11 16.39 8.24
C PRO A 66 -2.11 17.55 8.31
N GLU A 67 -2.45 18.61 9.06
CA GLU A 67 -1.51 19.67 9.38
C GLU A 67 -0.46 19.15 10.36
N VAL A 68 0.62 18.57 9.80
CA VAL A 68 1.81 18.19 10.56
C VAL A 68 2.65 19.46 10.81
N PRO A 69 3.26 19.66 12.00
CA PRO A 69 4.27 20.70 12.15
C PRO A 69 5.39 20.44 11.14
N ARG A 70 5.63 21.43 10.28
CA ARG A 70 6.63 21.43 9.21
C ARG A 70 7.97 20.95 9.76
N THR A 71 8.29 19.68 9.53
CA THR A 71 9.67 19.20 9.58
C THR A 71 10.13 19.12 8.13
N THR A 72 11.07 19.99 7.81
CA THR A 72 11.75 20.07 6.53
C THR A 72 12.59 18.81 6.37
N GLU A 73 12.22 17.90 5.46
CA GLU A 73 13.18 17.08 4.72
C GLU A 73 12.50 16.31 3.58
N MET A 74 12.65 16.84 2.37
CA MET A 74 12.64 16.06 1.14
C MET A 74 14.04 16.23 0.56
N THR A 75 15.01 15.50 1.12
CA THR A 75 16.37 15.47 0.57
C THR A 75 16.38 14.41 -0.52
N THR A 76 16.22 14.86 -1.77
CA THR A 76 16.53 14.08 -2.95
C THR A 76 18.04 13.88 -3.01
N THR A 77 18.53 12.79 -2.42
CA THR A 77 19.90 12.33 -2.64
C THR A 77 19.88 11.36 -3.81
N MET A 78 20.11 11.87 -5.03
CA MET A 78 20.50 11.03 -6.16
C MET A 78 21.89 10.47 -5.86
N THR A 79 21.97 9.25 -5.33
CA THR A 79 23.23 8.51 -5.19
C THR A 79 23.07 7.18 -5.90
N THR A 80 23.77 7.07 -7.02
CA THR A 80 23.93 5.88 -7.83
C THR A 80 24.78 4.84 -7.09
N SER A 81 24.17 4.08 -6.20
CA SER A 81 24.64 2.74 -5.84
C SER A 81 23.42 1.81 -5.78
N GLU A 82 23.65 0.51 -5.95
CA GLU A 82 22.64 -0.56 -5.87
C GLU A 82 22.01 -0.63 -4.47
N VAL A 83 21.26 0.39 -4.06
CA VAL A 83 20.54 0.39 -2.79
C VAL A 83 19.30 -0.47 -2.98
N CYS A 84 19.34 -1.63 -2.34
CA CYS A 84 18.18 -2.48 -2.18
C CYS A 84 17.18 -1.78 -1.26
N GLU A 85 16.17 -1.17 -1.88
CA GLU A 85 15.07 -0.50 -1.18
C GLU A 85 13.75 -1.17 -1.54
N ASP A 86 12.85 -1.21 -0.57
CA ASP A 86 11.49 -1.67 -0.83
C ASP A 86 10.77 -0.64 -1.70
N ARG A 87 10.07 -1.12 -2.72
CA ARG A 87 9.26 -0.28 -3.60
C ARG A 87 7.86 -0.03 -3.07
N SER A 88 7.41 -0.87 -2.13
CA SER A 88 6.15 -0.65 -1.44
C SER A 88 6.39 -0.08 -0.04
N PRO A 89 5.78 1.07 0.30
CA PRO A 89 5.87 1.62 1.66
C PRO A 89 5.18 0.73 2.70
N ARG A 90 4.40 -0.27 2.26
CA ARG A 90 3.67 -1.20 3.12
C ARG A 90 4.48 -2.45 3.47
N CYS A 91 5.68 -2.64 2.95
CA CYS A 91 6.48 -3.84 3.22
C CYS A 91 6.67 -4.06 4.73
N VAL A 92 6.98 -3.01 5.49
CA VAL A 92 7.12 -3.07 6.96
C VAL A 92 5.84 -3.59 7.63
N THR A 93 4.66 -3.17 7.15
CA THR A 93 3.37 -3.62 7.67
C THR A 93 2.96 -5.01 7.14
N SER A 94 3.59 -5.48 6.07
CA SER A 94 3.28 -6.72 5.37
C SER A 94 4.33 -7.82 5.61
N LEU A 95 5.17 -7.69 6.64
CA LEU A 95 6.22 -8.66 6.99
C LEU A 95 5.71 -10.12 7.07
N HIS A 96 4.50 -10.33 7.56
CA HIS A 96 3.87 -11.65 7.65
C HIS A 96 3.67 -12.32 6.27
N MET A 97 3.53 -11.54 5.21
CA MET A 97 3.37 -12.03 3.84
C MET A 97 4.70 -12.55 3.25
N CYS A 98 5.84 -12.14 3.80
CA CYS A 98 7.15 -12.63 3.37
C CYS A 98 7.32 -14.15 3.56
N SER A 99 6.52 -14.75 4.46
CA SER A 99 6.54 -16.19 4.77
C SER A 99 5.40 -16.97 4.10
N MET A 100 4.55 -16.32 3.31
CA MET A 100 3.44 -16.97 2.62
C MET A 100 3.83 -17.30 1.17
N PRO A 101 3.82 -18.59 0.77
CA PRO A 101 4.20 -19.00 -0.58
C PRO A 101 3.43 -18.27 -1.69
N ASP A 102 2.13 -18.03 -1.48
CA ASP A 102 1.26 -17.39 -2.47
C ASP A 102 1.62 -15.92 -2.75
N TYR A 103 2.40 -15.28 -1.88
CA TYR A 103 2.85 -13.90 -2.03
C TYR A 103 4.34 -13.81 -2.40
N ASP A 104 5.01 -14.95 -2.62
CA ASP A 104 6.45 -14.95 -2.90
C ASP A 104 6.79 -14.14 -4.15
N ASP A 105 6.01 -14.28 -5.22
CA ASP A 105 6.24 -13.56 -6.48
C ASP A 105 6.16 -12.03 -6.27
N ILE A 106 5.16 -11.55 -5.52
CA ILE A 106 4.99 -10.12 -5.20
C ILE A 106 6.08 -9.63 -4.23
N MET A 107 6.36 -10.37 -3.17
CA MET A 107 7.33 -9.95 -2.13
C MET A 107 8.77 -9.97 -2.65
N ASN A 108 9.09 -10.84 -3.63
CA ASN A 108 10.37 -10.87 -4.34
C ASN A 108 10.59 -9.63 -5.21
N VAL A 109 9.54 -8.89 -5.58
CA VAL A 109 9.65 -7.72 -6.45
C VAL A 109 9.55 -6.44 -5.64
N TYR A 110 8.58 -6.35 -4.72
CA TYR A 110 8.24 -5.08 -4.06
C TYR A 110 8.87 -4.92 -2.68
N CYS A 111 9.22 -6.01 -2.01
CA CYS A 111 9.61 -6.04 -0.59
C CYS A 111 10.92 -6.79 -0.32
N GLN A 112 11.86 -6.77 -1.28
CA GLN A 112 13.12 -7.52 -1.21
C GLN A 112 13.88 -7.23 0.09
N LYS A 113 14.02 -5.95 0.47
CA LYS A 113 14.78 -5.53 1.65
C LYS A 113 14.07 -5.96 2.93
N THR A 114 12.78 -5.63 3.08
CA THR A 114 12.03 -5.97 4.30
C THR A 114 11.93 -7.48 4.51
N CYS A 115 11.75 -8.25 3.43
CA CYS A 115 11.66 -9.70 3.51
C CYS A 115 13.02 -10.42 3.60
N GLY A 116 14.15 -9.69 3.61
CA GLY A 116 15.50 -10.28 3.64
C GLY A 116 15.83 -11.13 2.41
N ARG A 117 15.25 -10.80 1.25
CA ARG A 117 15.41 -11.51 -0.02
C ARG A 117 16.60 -10.93 -0.80
N PRO A 118 17.21 -11.72 -1.70
CA PRO A 118 18.29 -11.21 -2.55
C PRO A 118 17.79 -10.03 -3.37
N CYS A 119 18.59 -8.99 -3.37
CA CYS A 119 18.31 -7.77 -4.10
C CYS A 119 18.69 -7.98 -5.57
N GLY A 120 17.81 -7.57 -6.48
CA GLY A 120 18.01 -7.72 -7.91
C GLY A 120 17.31 -6.63 -8.69
N ASP A 121 17.58 -6.57 -10.00
CA ASP A 121 16.92 -5.62 -10.86
C ASP A 121 15.41 -5.80 -10.85
N PHE A 122 14.72 -4.68 -10.73
CA PHE A 122 13.28 -4.64 -10.74
C PHE A 122 12.76 -4.84 -12.16
N THR A 123 12.44 -6.09 -12.46
CA THR A 123 11.53 -6.41 -13.55
C THR A 123 10.11 -6.42 -12.97
N LEU A 124 9.10 -6.09 -13.80
CA LEU A 124 7.73 -6.48 -13.48
C LEU A 124 7.73 -7.96 -13.08
N ALA A 125 6.84 -8.36 -12.17
CA ALA A 125 6.80 -9.73 -11.66
C ALA A 125 7.03 -10.72 -12.83
N PRO A 126 7.97 -11.67 -12.68
CA PRO A 126 8.43 -12.47 -13.81
C PRO A 126 7.23 -13.01 -14.56
N PRO A 127 7.25 -12.98 -15.90
CA PRO A 127 6.10 -13.37 -16.70
C PRO A 127 5.63 -14.74 -16.24
N VAL A 128 4.35 -14.81 -15.93
CA VAL A 128 3.76 -15.99 -15.29
C VAL A 128 4.04 -17.20 -16.18
N THR A 129 4.73 -18.19 -15.63
CA THR A 129 4.97 -19.45 -16.33
C THR A 129 3.68 -20.27 -16.31
N GLY A 130 2.94 -20.24 -17.41
CA GLY A 130 1.61 -20.83 -17.54
C GLY A 130 0.49 -19.86 -17.16
N CYS A 131 -0.76 -20.29 -17.39
CA CYS A 131 -1.93 -19.47 -17.08
C CYS A 131 -2.29 -19.56 -15.59
N ARG A 132 -1.75 -18.66 -14.78
CA ARG A 132 -2.15 -18.50 -13.37
C ARG A 132 -2.16 -17.05 -12.96
N ASP A 133 -2.82 -16.78 -11.85
CA ASP A 133 -2.78 -15.47 -11.21
C ASP A 133 -1.48 -15.33 -10.40
N VAL A 134 -0.91 -14.13 -10.37
CA VAL A 134 0.35 -13.77 -9.69
C VAL A 134 0.12 -13.48 -8.20
N THR A 135 -1.10 -13.12 -7.84
CA THR A 135 -1.48 -12.79 -6.47
C THR A 135 -2.82 -13.46 -6.11
N PRO A 136 -3.01 -13.93 -4.87
CA PRO A 136 -4.31 -14.40 -4.40
C PRO A 136 -5.36 -13.27 -4.31
N ASP A 137 -4.94 -12.00 -4.35
CA ASP A 137 -5.84 -10.83 -4.34
C ASP A 137 -6.76 -10.76 -5.58
N CYS A 138 -6.53 -11.59 -6.59
CA CYS A 138 -7.38 -11.68 -7.78
C CYS A 138 -8.79 -12.24 -7.49
N VAL A 139 -8.96 -13.01 -6.42
CA VAL A 139 -10.24 -13.62 -6.05
C VAL A 139 -11.27 -12.55 -5.69
N GLY A 140 -12.41 -12.53 -6.37
CA GLY A 140 -13.48 -11.55 -6.13
C GLY A 140 -13.18 -10.16 -6.70
N LYS A 141 -12.16 -10.05 -7.57
CA LYS A 141 -11.77 -8.81 -8.28
C LYS A 141 -11.98 -8.90 -9.79
N GLU A 142 -12.71 -9.89 -10.26
CA GLU A 142 -12.97 -10.14 -11.69
C GLU A 142 -13.67 -8.96 -12.37
N ALA A 143 -14.47 -8.20 -11.62
CA ALA A 143 -15.10 -6.97 -12.12
C ALA A 143 -14.07 -5.92 -12.58
N LEU A 144 -12.85 -5.90 -11.99
CA LEU A 144 -11.79 -4.96 -12.37
C LEU A 144 -11.20 -5.27 -13.75
N CYS A 145 -11.36 -6.49 -14.26
CA CYS A 145 -10.84 -6.91 -15.57
C CYS A 145 -11.43 -6.09 -16.74
N THR A 146 -12.63 -5.53 -16.57
CA THR A 146 -13.28 -4.70 -17.58
C THR A 146 -13.25 -3.21 -17.28
N MET A 147 -12.72 -2.81 -16.13
CA MET A 147 -12.73 -1.41 -15.69
C MET A 147 -11.55 -0.66 -16.28
N THR A 148 -11.85 0.41 -17.02
CA THR A 148 -10.83 1.30 -17.59
C THR A 148 -9.88 1.80 -16.49
N GLY A 149 -8.58 1.65 -16.71
CA GLY A 149 -7.52 1.92 -15.73
C GLY A 149 -7.02 0.68 -14.99
N TYR A 150 -7.86 -0.33 -14.75
CA TYR A 150 -7.46 -1.56 -14.08
C TYR A 150 -7.06 -2.67 -15.05
N VAL A 151 -7.57 -2.65 -16.28
CA VAL A 151 -7.33 -3.70 -17.30
C VAL A 151 -5.85 -4.07 -17.38
N ALA A 152 -4.95 -3.12 -17.58
CA ALA A 152 -3.52 -3.42 -17.73
C ALA A 152 -2.90 -4.08 -16.48
N ILE A 153 -3.31 -3.64 -15.29
CA ILE A 153 -2.86 -4.21 -14.01
C ILE A 153 -3.44 -5.63 -13.84
N MET A 154 -4.73 -5.79 -14.11
CA MET A 154 -5.45 -7.04 -13.97
C MET A 154 -4.99 -8.09 -14.99
N GLU A 155 -4.68 -7.71 -16.22
CA GLU A 155 -4.07 -8.59 -17.22
C GLU A 155 -2.68 -9.07 -16.78
N HIS A 156 -1.93 -8.24 -16.07
CA HIS A 156 -0.59 -8.61 -15.60
C HIS A 156 -0.61 -9.51 -14.36
N TYR A 157 -1.41 -9.16 -13.34
CA TYR A 157 -1.41 -9.89 -12.06
C TYR A 157 -2.50 -10.96 -11.97
N CYS A 158 -3.58 -10.84 -12.73
CA CYS A 158 -4.74 -11.73 -12.69
C CYS A 158 -5.14 -12.27 -14.08
N PRO A 159 -4.19 -12.71 -14.94
CA PRO A 159 -4.51 -13.08 -16.32
C PRO A 159 -5.49 -14.25 -16.39
N ARG A 160 -5.46 -15.18 -15.45
CA ARG A 160 -6.39 -16.32 -15.42
C ARG A 160 -7.76 -15.90 -14.94
N SER A 161 -7.86 -15.14 -13.84
CA SER A 161 -9.15 -14.60 -13.36
C SER A 161 -9.83 -13.70 -14.38
N CYS A 162 -9.05 -12.97 -15.19
CA CYS A 162 -9.57 -12.12 -16.26
C CYS A 162 -9.82 -12.86 -17.59
N GLY A 163 -9.53 -14.16 -17.67
CA GLY A 163 -9.72 -14.95 -18.89
C GLY A 163 -8.80 -14.55 -20.05
N VAL A 164 -7.69 -13.88 -19.75
CA VAL A 164 -6.64 -13.50 -20.72
C VAL A 164 -5.92 -14.74 -21.24
N CYS A 165 -5.87 -15.79 -20.40
CA CYS A 165 -5.33 -17.09 -20.74
C CYS A 165 -6.22 -18.21 -20.17
N THR A 166 -6.02 -19.43 -20.65
CA THR A 166 -6.69 -20.67 -20.20
C THR A 166 -5.72 -21.83 -20.16
#